data_AF-A0A6J7C5M9-F1
#
_entry.id   AF-A0A6J7C5M9-F1
#
_cell.length_a   1.000
_cell.length_b   1.000
_cell.length_c   1.000
_cell.angle_alpha   90.00
_cell.angle_beta   90.00
_cell.angle_gamma   90.00
#
_symmetry.space_group_name_H-M   'P 1'
#
loop_
_entity.id
_entity.type
_entity.pdbx_description
1 polymer ?
#
loop_
_entity_poly.entity_id
_entity_poly.type
_entity_poly.pdbx_seq_one_letter_code
_entity_poly.pdbx_strand_id
1 'polypeptide(L)'
;MTLYCLSEAFRYTNMRAAEAAKVGNPGPEGSIAKLAMSNFNKACTEFALGLLGAHATIGFDYTFRRPEALSADGLDQGIRHSFLRARANSIEGGTSEILRNILGEQVLGLPGEPRVDKDAPWISVPRN
;
A
#
# COMPACT_ATOMS: atom_id res chain seq x y z
N MET A 1 -10.42 -2.82 19.17
CA MET A 1 -11.57 -3.13 18.28
C MET A 1 -11.39 -2.57 16.87
N THR A 2 -10.94 -1.32 16.68
CA THR A 2 -10.84 -0.68 15.35
C THR A 2 -10.06 -1.49 14.29
N LEU A 3 -8.85 -1.98 14.60
CA LEU A 3 -8.05 -2.77 13.66
C LEU A 3 -8.77 -4.06 13.23
N TYR A 4 -9.44 -4.73 14.16
CA TYR A 4 -10.21 -5.93 13.85
C TYR A 4 -11.40 -5.63 12.93
N CYS A 5 -12.15 -4.54 13.19
CA CYS A 5 -13.23 -4.15 12.30
C CYS A 5 -12.72 -3.81 10.89
N LEU A 6 -11.58 -3.13 10.78
CA LEU A 6 -10.95 -2.81 9.50
C LEU A 6 -10.46 -4.08 8.78
N SER A 7 -9.89 -5.06 9.49
CA SER A 7 -9.47 -6.32 8.89
C SER A 7 -10.64 -7.09 8.31
N GLU A 8 -11.78 -7.13 9.02
CA GLU A 8 -12.99 -7.80 8.53
C GLU A 8 -13.60 -7.07 7.33
N ALA A 9 -13.69 -5.74 7.37
CA ALA A 9 -14.16 -4.96 6.22
C ALA A 9 -13.26 -5.16 4.98
N PHE A 10 -11.94 -5.20 5.20
CA PHE A 10 -10.96 -5.48 4.14
C PHE A 10 -11.11 -6.90 3.59
N ARG A 11 -11.28 -7.90 4.45
CA ARG A 11 -11.52 -9.29 4.05
C ARG A 11 -12.73 -9.42 3.12
N TYR A 12 -13.88 -8.84 3.48
CA TYR A 12 -15.07 -8.86 2.62
C TYR A 12 -14.89 -8.09 1.31
N THR A 13 -14.15 -6.97 1.34
CA THR A 13 -13.82 -6.19 0.13
C THR A 13 -13.00 -7.02 -0.86
N ASN A 14 -11.99 -7.74 -0.36
CA ASN A 14 -11.16 -8.62 -1.19
C ASN A 14 -11.94 -9.82 -1.72
N MET A 15 -12.83 -10.42 -0.92
CA MET A 15 -13.70 -11.50 -1.38
C MET A 15 -14.59 -11.02 -2.53
N ARG A 16 -15.22 -9.85 -2.41
CA ARG A 16 -16.02 -9.27 -3.49
C ARG A 16 -15.19 -8.99 -4.75
N ALA A 17 -13.97 -8.46 -4.58
CA ALA A 17 -13.06 -8.22 -5.70
C ALA A 17 -12.65 -9.54 -6.42
N ALA A 18 -12.38 -10.59 -5.65
CA ALA A 18 -12.05 -11.90 -6.19
C ALA A 18 -13.21 -12.54 -6.96
N GLU A 19 -14.45 -12.40 -6.49
CA GLU A 19 -15.64 -12.86 -7.22
C GLU A 19 -15.88 -12.03 -8.50
N ALA A 20 -15.75 -10.71 -8.43
CA ALA A 20 -15.89 -9.84 -9.60
C ALA A 20 -14.87 -10.18 -10.70
N ALA A 21 -13.63 -10.50 -10.31
CA ALA A 21 -12.56 -10.89 -11.23
C ALA A 21 -12.85 -12.20 -12.02
N LYS A 22 -13.79 -13.03 -11.56
CA LYS A 22 -14.20 -14.25 -12.29
C LYS A 22 -15.14 -13.95 -13.46
N VAL A 23 -15.86 -12.83 -13.40
CA VAL A 23 -16.91 -12.46 -14.38
C VAL A 23 -16.36 -11.52 -15.47
N GLY A 24 -15.17 -10.94 -15.25
CA GLY A 24 -14.50 -10.07 -16.21
C GLY A 24 -13.21 -9.49 -15.65
N ASN A 25 -12.58 -8.59 -16.41
CA ASN A 25 -11.34 -7.98 -15.98
C ASN A 25 -11.60 -6.95 -14.87
N PRO A 26 -10.89 -7.03 -13.71
CA PRO A 26 -11.02 -6.03 -12.66
C PRO A 26 -10.66 -4.63 -13.16
N GLY A 27 -11.49 -3.65 -12.82
CA GLY A 27 -11.27 -2.24 -13.16
C GLY A 27 -10.39 -1.50 -12.13
N PRO A 28 -10.38 -0.15 -12.20
CA PRO A 28 -9.58 0.71 -11.32
C PRO A 28 -9.94 0.60 -9.83
N GLU A 29 -11.06 -0.05 -9.48
CA GLU A 29 -11.54 -0.26 -8.11
C GLU A 29 -10.57 -1.09 -7.26
N GLY A 30 -9.68 -1.86 -7.88
CA GLY A 30 -8.59 -2.56 -7.17
C GLY A 30 -7.69 -1.61 -6.36
N SER A 31 -7.63 -0.34 -6.75
CA SER A 31 -6.91 0.72 -6.03
C SER A 31 -7.45 0.93 -4.61
N ILE A 32 -8.74 0.66 -4.38
CA ILE A 32 -9.37 0.72 -3.04
C ILE A 32 -8.72 -0.33 -2.12
N ALA A 33 -8.66 -1.58 -2.59
CA ALA A 33 -8.10 -2.69 -1.82
C ALA A 33 -6.63 -2.44 -1.48
N LYS A 34 -5.84 -1.96 -2.46
CA LYS A 34 -4.41 -1.71 -2.23
C LYS A 34 -4.15 -0.53 -1.28
N LEU A 35 -4.92 0.55 -1.36
CA LEU A 35 -4.85 1.65 -0.39
C LEU A 35 -5.23 1.21 1.02
N ALA A 36 -6.34 0.46 1.15
CA ALA A 36 -6.79 -0.08 2.42
C ALA A 36 -5.73 -0.99 3.04
N MET A 37 -5.15 -1.90 2.25
CA MET A 37 -4.05 -2.79 2.68
C MET A 37 -2.83 -2.00 3.16
N SER A 38 -2.40 -0.99 2.40
CA SER A 38 -1.24 -0.16 2.73
C SER A 38 -1.41 0.53 4.09
N ASN A 39 -2.56 1.14 4.32
CA ASN A 39 -2.88 1.81 5.57
C ASN A 39 -3.04 0.82 6.73
N PHE A 40 -3.72 -0.29 6.48
CA PHE A 40 -3.96 -1.33 7.49
C PHE A 40 -2.65 -1.95 7.99
N ASN A 41 -1.74 -2.34 7.09
CA ASN A 41 -0.47 -2.96 7.47
C ASN A 41 0.42 -2.01 8.29
N LYS A 42 0.43 -0.71 7.95
CA LYS A 42 1.12 0.31 8.76
C LYS A 42 0.50 0.44 10.14
N ALA A 43 -0.82 0.54 10.23
CA ALA A 43 -1.51 0.68 11.51
C ALA A 43 -1.34 -0.57 12.40
N CYS A 44 -1.37 -1.77 11.83
CA CYS A 44 -1.14 -3.02 12.56
C CYS A 44 0.29 -3.10 13.11
N THR A 45 1.30 -2.76 12.30
CA THR A 45 2.69 -2.80 12.74
C THR A 45 3.01 -1.68 13.74
N GLU A 46 2.46 -0.47 13.55
CA GLU A 46 2.52 0.64 14.53
C GLU A 46 1.90 0.23 15.86
N PHE A 47 0.71 -0.37 15.84
CA PHE A 47 0.05 -0.85 17.05
C PHE A 47 0.88 -1.92 17.76
N ALA A 48 1.42 -2.89 17.01
CA ALA A 48 2.24 -3.95 17.57
C ALA A 48 3.55 -3.42 18.18
N LEU A 49 4.20 -2.42 17.57
CA LEU A 49 5.32 -1.71 18.21
C LEU A 49 4.87 -0.94 19.45
N GLY A 50 3.71 -0.30 19.42
CA GLY A 50 3.12 0.38 20.56
C GLY A 50 2.94 -0.55 21.78
N LEU A 51 2.55 -1.80 21.57
CA LEU A 51 2.44 -2.81 22.63
C LEU A 51 3.80 -3.16 23.29
N LEU A 52 4.91 -3.02 22.55
CA LEU A 52 6.26 -3.25 23.08
C LEU A 52 6.80 -2.03 23.85
N GLY A 53 6.19 -0.85 23.68
CA GLY A 53 6.68 0.40 24.25
C GLY A 53 8.13 0.69 23.87
N ALA A 54 8.95 1.10 24.83
CA ALA A 54 10.37 1.41 24.60
C ALA A 54 11.18 0.22 24.05
N HIS A 55 10.76 -1.02 24.30
CA HIS A 55 11.46 -2.19 23.75
C HIS A 55 11.35 -2.26 22.23
N ALA A 56 10.38 -1.58 21.60
CA ALA A 56 10.26 -1.52 20.15
C ALA A 56 11.50 -0.93 19.46
N THR A 57 12.26 -0.06 20.13
CA THR A 57 13.37 0.69 19.52
C THR A 57 14.73 -0.01 19.62
N ILE A 58 14.79 -1.19 20.25
CA ILE A 58 16.04 -1.95 20.48
C ILE A 58 15.93 -3.37 19.95
N GLY A 59 17.06 -4.04 19.73
CA GLY A 59 17.09 -5.47 19.40
C GLY A 59 16.72 -5.81 17.95
N PHE A 60 16.73 -4.84 17.05
CA PHE A 60 16.74 -5.10 15.61
C PHE A 60 18.15 -4.92 15.04
N ASP A 61 18.58 -5.86 14.21
CA ASP A 61 19.87 -5.79 13.53
C ASP A 61 19.70 -5.06 12.19
N TYR A 62 20.33 -3.89 12.07
CA TYR A 62 20.29 -3.02 10.89
C TYR A 62 21.40 -3.30 9.87
N THR A 63 22.19 -4.36 10.06
CA THR A 63 23.24 -4.71 9.12
C THR A 63 22.64 -4.98 7.74
N PHE A 64 23.13 -4.26 6.74
CA PHE A 64 22.64 -4.38 5.37
C PHE A 64 23.05 -5.74 4.78
N ARG A 65 22.06 -6.58 4.47
CA ARG A 65 22.26 -7.91 3.90
C ARG A 65 21.35 -8.11 2.70
N ARG A 66 21.84 -8.85 1.71
CA ARG A 66 20.99 -9.31 0.61
C ARG A 66 20.01 -10.36 1.17
N PRO A 67 18.70 -10.20 0.98
CA PRO A 67 17.73 -11.22 1.38
C PRO A 67 17.95 -12.51 0.59
N GLU A 68 17.92 -13.65 1.28
CA GLU A 68 17.97 -14.98 0.66
C GLU A 68 16.58 -15.50 0.27
N ALA A 69 15.54 -14.97 0.92
CA ALA A 69 14.14 -15.27 0.66
C ALA A 69 13.29 -14.00 0.62
N LEU A 70 12.14 -14.08 -0.04
CA LEU A 70 11.15 -13.00 -0.06
C LEU A 70 10.34 -13.01 1.23
N SER A 71 10.50 -11.96 2.04
CA SER A 71 9.63 -11.66 3.17
C SER A 71 8.64 -10.55 2.79
N ALA A 72 7.47 -10.93 2.29
CA ALA A 72 6.50 -9.96 1.75
C ALA A 72 5.93 -9.02 2.84
N ASP A 73 5.65 -9.54 4.02
CA ASP A 73 5.15 -8.79 5.18
C ASP A 73 6.27 -8.38 6.17
N GLY A 74 7.50 -8.81 5.91
CA GLY A 74 8.68 -8.55 6.72
C GLY A 74 8.72 -9.31 8.04
N LEU A 75 7.82 -10.26 8.29
CA LEU A 75 7.67 -10.89 9.60
C LEU A 75 8.78 -11.90 9.93
N ASP A 76 9.49 -12.41 8.92
CA ASP A 76 10.61 -13.36 9.10
C ASP A 76 11.74 -12.80 9.98
N GLN A 77 11.89 -11.47 10.00
CA GLN A 77 12.87 -10.77 10.84
C GLN A 77 12.21 -10.07 12.05
N GLY A 78 10.96 -10.45 12.36
CA GLY A 78 10.17 -9.96 13.47
C GLY A 78 9.46 -8.63 13.23
N ILE A 79 8.66 -8.22 14.21
CA ILE A 79 7.71 -7.11 14.08
C ILE A 79 8.37 -5.74 13.79
N ARG A 80 9.62 -5.54 14.22
CA ARG A 80 10.40 -4.32 13.94
C ARG A 80 10.73 -4.20 12.46
N HIS A 81 11.09 -5.31 11.82
CA HIS A 81 11.29 -5.34 10.38
C HIS A 81 9.97 -5.18 9.63
N SER A 82 8.90 -5.87 10.05
CA SER A 82 7.56 -5.68 9.45
C SER A 82 7.11 -4.22 9.46
N PHE A 83 7.35 -3.48 10.55
CA PHE A 83 7.06 -2.06 10.62
C PHE A 83 7.79 -1.23 9.55
N LEU A 84 9.08 -1.51 9.34
CA LEU A 84 9.87 -0.84 8.30
C LEU A 84 9.38 -1.25 6.91
N ARG A 85 9.14 -2.55 6.69
CA ARG A 85 8.65 -3.11 5.42
C ARG A 85 7.29 -2.56 5.02
N ALA A 86 6.38 -2.35 5.98
CA ALA A 86 5.04 -1.82 5.72
C ALA A 86 5.05 -0.40 5.14
N ARG A 87 6.13 0.37 5.30
CA ARG A 87 6.27 1.70 4.69
C ARG A 87 6.37 1.65 3.17
N ALA A 88 7.01 0.61 2.63
CA ALA A 88 7.08 0.42 1.18
C ALA A 88 5.70 0.20 0.55
N ASN A 89 4.69 -0.28 1.30
CA ASN A 89 3.34 -0.50 0.79
C ASN A 89 2.65 0.78 0.28
N SER A 90 3.10 1.99 0.63
CA SER A 90 2.56 3.23 0.04
C SER A 90 3.28 3.69 -1.23
N ILE A 91 4.29 2.94 -1.67
CA ILE A 91 5.11 3.27 -2.83
C ILE A 91 5.00 2.17 -3.88
N GLU A 92 5.21 0.92 -3.47
CA GLU A 92 5.20 -0.22 -4.37
C GLU A 92 3.80 -0.51 -4.93
N GLY A 93 3.75 -1.02 -6.16
CA GLY A 93 2.47 -1.33 -6.83
C GLY A 93 1.59 -0.08 -7.05
N GLY A 94 2.21 1.09 -7.23
CA GLY A 94 1.56 2.39 -7.34
C GLY A 94 1.57 3.14 -6.01
N THR A 95 2.00 4.40 -6.02
CA THR A 95 2.03 5.21 -4.79
C THR A 95 0.62 5.47 -4.27
N SER A 96 0.48 5.74 -2.97
CA SER A 96 -0.83 6.08 -2.38
C SER A 96 -1.49 7.26 -3.09
N GLU A 97 -0.69 8.23 -3.56
CA GLU A 97 -1.13 9.41 -4.28
C GLU A 97 -1.69 9.05 -5.66
N ILE A 98 -0.94 8.27 -6.44
CA ILE A 98 -1.39 7.81 -7.77
C ILE A 98 -2.67 6.98 -7.67
N LEU A 99 -2.79 6.13 -6.65
CA LEU A 99 -4.01 5.34 -6.45
C LEU A 99 -5.21 6.21 -6.07
N ARG A 100 -5.02 7.27 -5.27
CA ARG A 100 -6.09 8.25 -5.01
C ARG A 100 -6.50 8.99 -6.28
N ASN A 101 -5.55 9.33 -7.15
CA ASN A 101 -5.84 9.91 -8.45
C ASN A 101 -6.66 8.96 -9.33
N ILE A 102 -6.29 7.68 -9.40
CA ILE A 102 -7.06 6.65 -10.13
C ILE A 102 -8.50 6.57 -9.60
N LEU A 103 -8.68 6.56 -8.27
CA LEU A 103 -10.01 6.56 -7.68
C LEU A 103 -10.79 7.84 -8.01
N GLY A 104 -10.16 9.01 -7.94
CA GLY A 104 -10.78 10.27 -8.32
C GLY A 104 -11.22 10.29 -9.78
N GLU A 105 -10.29 10.04 -10.69
CA GLU A 105 -10.49 10.20 -12.13
C GLU A 105 -11.34 9.09 -12.74
N GLN A 106 -11.04 7.83 -12.41
CA GLN A 106 -11.59 6.68 -13.14
C GLN A 106 -12.76 6.02 -12.42
N VAL A 107 -12.83 6.12 -11.09
CA VAL A 107 -13.96 5.57 -10.31
C VAL A 107 -15.01 6.63 -10.03
N LEU A 108 -14.60 7.84 -9.61
CA LEU A 108 -15.51 8.92 -9.23
C LEU A 108 -15.79 9.91 -10.37
N GLY A 109 -15.06 9.85 -11.48
CA GLY A 109 -15.26 10.74 -12.63
C GLY A 109 -14.85 12.20 -12.36
N LEU A 110 -13.98 12.44 -11.38
CA LEU A 110 -13.47 13.77 -11.06
C LEU A 110 -12.50 14.25 -12.15
N PRO A 111 -12.34 15.59 -12.31
CA PRO A 111 -11.32 16.14 -13.20
C PRO A 111 -9.93 15.61 -12.83
N GLY A 112 -9.14 15.28 -13.85
CA GLY A 112 -7.79 14.79 -13.64
C GLY A 112 -6.82 15.84 -13.14
N GLU A 113 -5.73 15.37 -12.53
CA GLU A 113 -4.67 16.24 -12.04
C GLU A 113 -4.07 17.08 -13.20
N PRO A 114 -3.79 18.38 -12.99
CA PRO A 114 -3.18 19.22 -14.01
C PRO A 114 -1.87 18.63 -14.51
N ARG A 115 -1.84 18.29 -15.80
CA ARG A 115 -0.67 17.73 -16.49
C ARG A 115 -0.34 18.63 -17.67
N VAL A 116 0.72 19.42 -17.53
CA VAL A 116 1.19 20.34 -18.58
C VAL A 116 1.86 19.63 -19.75
N ASP A 117 2.18 18.34 -19.58
CA ASP A 117 2.93 17.50 -20.50
C ASP A 117 2.09 16.38 -21.13
N LYS A 118 0.81 16.23 -20.76
CA LYS A 118 -0.04 15.10 -21.17
C LYS A 118 -0.11 14.92 -22.68
N ASP A 119 -0.18 16.02 -23.42
CA ASP A 119 -0.32 16.04 -24.87
C ASP A 119 1.01 16.27 -25.60
N ALA A 120 2.12 16.36 -24.85
CA ALA A 120 3.45 16.55 -25.39
C ALA A 120 4.18 15.20 -25.52
N PRO A 121 4.85 14.91 -26.65
CA PRO A 121 5.74 13.77 -26.72
C PRO A 121 6.90 13.95 -25.72
N TRP A 122 7.38 12.85 -25.13
CA TRP A 122 8.40 12.86 -24.07
C TRP A 122 9.63 13.75 -24.38
N ILE A 123 10.07 13.79 -25.64
CA ILE A 123 11.20 14.62 -26.08
C ILE A 123 10.97 16.13 -25.91
N SER A 124 9.70 16.56 -25.85
CA SER A 124 9.28 17.96 -25.71
C SER A 124 8.95 18.36 -24.27
N VAL A 125 9.05 17.44 -23.30
CA VAL A 125 8.81 17.72 -21.89
C VAL A 125 10.00 18.53 -21.33
N PRO A 126 9.79 19.73 -20.75
CA PRO A 126 10.85 20.52 -20.16
C PRO A 126 11.62 19.75 -19.08
N ARG A 127 12.95 19.78 -19.13
CA ARG A 127 13.81 19.17 -18.11
C ARG A 127 14.27 20.26 -17.14
N ASN A 128 14.19 19.97 -15.84
CA ASN A 128 14.79 20.77 -14.78
C ASN A 128 16.29 20.52 -14.69
#